data_AF-A0A5Q4BSA0-F1
#
_entry.id   AF-A0A5Q4BSA0-F1
#
_cell.length_a   1.000
_cell.length_b   1.000
_cell.length_c   1.000
_cell.angle_alpha   90.00
_cell.angle_beta   90.00
_cell.angle_gamma   90.00
#
_symmetry.space_group_name_H-M   'P 1'
#
loop_
_entity.id
_entity.type
_entity.pdbx_description
1 polymer ?
#
loop_
_entity_poly.entity_id
_entity_poly.type
_entity_poly.pdbx_seq_one_letter_code
_entity_poly.pdbx_strand_id
1 'polypeptide(L)'
;TSQILDTSLPHVNRKNATMFVIHFLGDIHQPLYATGILRGGNDIRPVCWRRQPHNGVCTGPMSLHSVWDTQIPHRIRGLPPHVRPSDEKVAAAAWADELYLRQEQAGVNATAGHCVDLDTGACALGWASESNAFVCSHVLKPGLAWLKGNDLSEGYFEENWEVVEEVIGRAGVRLGAWLNAIAERLASEKAPVFEDL
;
A
#
# COMPACT_ATOMS: atom_id res chain seq x y z
N THR A 1 -7.86 2.52 15.09
CA THR A 1 -6.96 2.23 16.22
C THR A 1 -7.67 2.20 17.56
N SER A 2 -8.45 3.23 17.93
CA SER A 2 -9.19 3.27 19.22
C SER A 2 -9.95 1.98 19.58
N GLN A 3 -10.67 1.39 18.62
CA GLN A 3 -11.39 0.11 18.85
C GLN A 3 -10.47 -1.08 19.17
N ILE A 4 -9.20 -1.06 18.77
CA ILE A 4 -8.24 -2.13 19.13
C ILE A 4 -7.82 -1.98 20.59
N LEU A 5 -7.64 -0.73 21.02
CA LEU A 5 -7.19 -0.33 22.35
C LEU A 5 -8.29 -0.48 23.41
N ASP A 6 -9.56 -0.31 23.03
CA ASP A 6 -10.69 -0.48 23.96
C ASP A 6 -10.89 -1.96 24.35
N THR A 7 -10.38 -2.32 25.53
CA THR A 7 -10.47 -3.69 26.07
C THR A 7 -11.86 -4.08 26.57
N SER A 8 -12.79 -3.12 26.66
CA SER A 8 -14.20 -3.39 27.00
C SER A 8 -14.99 -3.94 25.81
N LEU A 9 -14.52 -3.71 24.58
CA LEU A 9 -15.17 -4.21 23.38
C LEU A 9 -15.03 -5.73 23.23
N PRO A 10 -16.04 -6.40 22.64
CA PRO A 10 -15.94 -7.82 22.30
C PRO A 10 -14.70 -8.11 21.45
N HIS A 11 -14.09 -9.28 21.67
CA HIS A 11 -12.91 -9.71 20.92
C HIS A 11 -13.09 -9.63 19.39
N VAL A 12 -14.29 -9.92 18.87
CA VAL A 12 -14.58 -9.85 17.43
C VAL A 12 -14.44 -8.42 16.88
N ASN A 13 -14.85 -7.40 17.63
CA ASN A 13 -14.72 -6.00 17.23
C ASN A 13 -13.25 -5.60 17.15
N ARG A 14 -12.49 -5.96 18.18
CA ARG A 14 -11.05 -5.69 18.26
C ARG A 14 -10.29 -6.39 17.15
N LYS A 15 -10.62 -7.67 16.88
CA LYS A 15 -10.07 -8.44 15.74
C LYS A 15 -10.36 -7.76 14.40
N ASN A 16 -11.61 -7.37 14.15
CA ASN A 16 -11.98 -6.69 12.91
C ASN A 16 -11.25 -5.36 12.75
N ALA A 17 -11.15 -4.58 13.83
CA ALA A 17 -10.39 -3.33 13.83
C ALA A 17 -8.91 -3.56 13.50
N THR A 18 -8.29 -4.62 14.01
CA THR A 18 -6.91 -4.99 13.64
C THR A 18 -6.78 -5.35 12.16
N MET A 19 -7.71 -6.15 11.62
CA MET A 19 -7.71 -6.49 10.19
C MET A 19 -7.85 -5.24 9.30
N PHE A 20 -8.72 -4.29 9.68
CA PHE A 20 -8.85 -3.02 8.97
C PHE A 20 -7.58 -2.18 9.04
N VAL A 21 -6.92 -2.09 10.20
CA VAL A 21 -5.64 -1.36 10.32
C VAL A 21 -4.59 -1.99 9.41
N ILE A 22 -4.44 -3.31 9.40
CA ILE A 22 -3.49 -3.99 8.49
C ILE A 22 -3.78 -3.65 7.03
N HIS A 23 -5.06 -3.69 6.62
CA HIS A 23 -5.45 -3.43 5.24
C HIS A 23 -5.29 -1.96 4.83
N PHE A 24 -5.86 -1.03 5.60
CA PHE A 24 -5.88 0.39 5.26
C PHE A 24 -4.50 1.05 5.35
N LEU A 25 -3.60 0.56 6.20
CA LEU A 25 -2.21 1.00 6.17
C LEU A 25 -1.51 0.53 4.89
N GLY A 26 -1.90 -0.58 4.27
CA GLY A 26 -1.48 -0.92 2.92
C GLY A 26 -2.04 0.05 1.89
N ASP A 27 -3.37 0.21 1.88
CA ASP A 27 -4.09 1.03 0.88
C ASP A 27 -3.61 2.48 0.84
N ILE A 28 -3.39 3.11 2.01
CA ILE A 28 -2.98 4.52 2.08
C ILE A 28 -1.63 4.77 1.39
N HIS A 29 -0.81 3.73 1.23
CA HIS A 29 0.48 3.81 0.56
C HIS A 29 0.38 3.69 -0.97
N GLN A 30 -0.71 3.13 -1.51
CA GLN A 30 -0.93 3.00 -2.94
C GLN A 30 -1.46 4.35 -3.48
N PRO A 31 -0.69 5.06 -4.34
CA PRO A 31 -0.95 6.45 -4.75
C PRO A 31 -2.38 6.76 -5.22
N LEU A 32 -3.01 5.84 -5.94
CA LEU A 32 -4.35 6.00 -6.49
C LEU A 32 -5.48 5.85 -5.45
N TYR A 33 -5.22 5.34 -4.24
CA TYR A 33 -6.16 5.43 -3.12
C TYR A 33 -6.14 6.82 -2.46
N ALA A 34 -5.07 7.60 -2.66
CA ALA A 34 -4.90 8.93 -2.09
C ALA A 34 -5.34 10.07 -3.04
N THR A 35 -6.16 9.79 -4.06
CA THR A 35 -6.63 10.79 -5.03
C THR A 35 -8.08 10.59 -5.47
N GLY A 36 -8.80 11.70 -5.64
CA GLY A 36 -10.15 11.72 -6.20
C GLY A 36 -10.20 11.73 -7.74
N ILE A 37 -9.06 11.92 -8.42
CA ILE A 37 -9.01 12.06 -9.88
C ILE A 37 -9.58 10.80 -10.54
N LEU A 38 -10.67 10.97 -11.30
CA LEU A 38 -11.30 9.88 -12.07
C LEU A 38 -11.56 8.63 -11.21
N ARG A 39 -12.03 8.85 -9.97
CA ARG A 39 -12.30 7.82 -8.95
C ARG A 39 -11.05 6.97 -8.64
N GLY A 40 -9.94 7.63 -8.31
CA GLY A 40 -8.67 6.95 -8.07
C GLY A 40 -8.12 6.29 -9.34
N GLY A 41 -8.34 6.87 -10.53
CA GLY A 41 -7.91 6.28 -11.79
C GLY A 41 -8.73 5.07 -12.26
N ASN A 42 -9.82 4.70 -11.57
CA ASN A 42 -10.72 3.64 -12.04
C ASN A 42 -11.40 4.00 -13.38
N ASP A 43 -11.62 5.30 -13.63
CA ASP A 43 -12.23 5.79 -14.87
C ASP A 43 -11.19 6.18 -15.93
N ILE A 44 -9.90 5.99 -15.62
CA ILE A 44 -8.83 5.91 -16.64
C ILE A 44 -8.87 4.48 -17.20
N ARG A 45 -9.87 4.26 -18.04
CA ARG A 45 -10.21 2.97 -18.66
C ARG A 45 -10.81 3.23 -20.05
N PRO A 46 -10.60 2.35 -21.04
CA PRO A 46 -9.65 1.23 -21.04
C PRO A 46 -8.18 1.69 -21.09
N VAL A 47 -7.30 0.94 -20.42
CA VAL A 47 -5.85 0.97 -20.63
C VAL A 47 -5.38 -0.40 -21.13
N CYS A 48 -4.20 -0.42 -21.75
CA CYS A 48 -3.59 -1.64 -22.27
C CYS A 48 -2.53 -2.15 -21.30
N TRP A 49 -2.44 -3.48 -21.16
CA TRP A 49 -1.38 -4.15 -20.41
C TRP A 49 -1.09 -5.49 -21.05
N ARG A 50 0.18 -5.73 -21.38
CA ARG A 50 0.67 -6.92 -22.11
C ARG A 50 -0.09 -7.15 -23.41
N ARG A 51 -0.49 -6.06 -24.06
CA ARG A 51 -1.22 -6.03 -25.31
C ARG A 51 -1.07 -4.68 -25.97
N GLN A 52 -0.70 -4.69 -27.25
CA GLN A 52 -0.62 -3.46 -28.03
C GLN A 52 -2.00 -2.85 -28.29
N PRO A 53 -2.14 -1.51 -28.24
CA PRO A 53 -3.35 -0.80 -28.62
C PRO A 53 -3.63 -0.99 -30.11
N HIS A 54 -4.91 -1.09 -30.49
CA HIS A 54 -5.30 -1.20 -31.89
C HIS A 54 -5.71 0.18 -32.42
N ASN A 55 -5.02 0.69 -33.45
CA ASN A 55 -5.21 2.06 -33.95
C ASN A 55 -5.12 3.12 -32.85
N GLY A 56 -4.20 2.94 -31.89
CA GLY A 56 -4.04 3.85 -30.74
C GLY A 56 -5.14 3.75 -29.69
N VAL A 57 -5.98 2.71 -29.74
CA VAL A 57 -7.10 2.53 -28.82
C VAL A 57 -6.96 1.22 -28.05
N CYS A 58 -6.97 1.34 -26.72
CA CYS A 58 -7.11 0.20 -25.81
C CYS A 58 -8.57 -0.27 -25.73
N THR A 59 -8.76 -1.55 -25.43
CA THR A 59 -10.09 -2.16 -25.26
C THR A 59 -10.09 -3.10 -24.05
N GLY A 60 -11.27 -3.37 -23.49
CA GLY A 60 -11.43 -4.25 -22.33
C GLY A 60 -11.69 -3.50 -21.02
N PRO A 61 -11.79 -4.23 -19.89
CA PRO A 61 -12.24 -3.65 -18.62
C PRO A 61 -11.11 -3.04 -17.78
N MET A 62 -9.86 -3.12 -18.21
CA MET A 62 -8.71 -2.75 -17.41
C MET A 62 -8.64 -1.24 -17.16
N SER A 63 -8.49 -0.86 -15.89
CA SER A 63 -8.31 0.53 -15.44
C SER A 63 -6.87 0.76 -15.00
N LEU A 64 -6.44 2.03 -14.98
CA LEU A 64 -5.15 2.40 -14.40
C LEU A 64 -5.05 1.95 -12.93
N HIS A 65 -6.14 2.04 -12.17
CA HIS A 65 -6.18 1.56 -10.78
C HIS A 65 -5.81 0.08 -10.68
N SER A 66 -6.43 -0.78 -11.49
CA SER A 66 -6.11 -2.22 -11.50
C SER A 66 -4.67 -2.51 -11.95
N VAL A 67 -4.06 -1.61 -12.75
CA VAL A 67 -2.66 -1.73 -13.14
C VAL A 67 -1.74 -1.52 -11.94
N TRP A 68 -2.01 -0.51 -11.10
CA TRP A 68 -1.24 -0.24 -9.89
C TRP A 68 -1.49 -1.25 -8.77
N ASP A 69 -2.74 -1.63 -8.53
CA ASP A 69 -3.08 -2.58 -7.46
C ASP A 69 -2.55 -3.99 -7.71
N THR A 70 -2.56 -4.42 -8.97
CA THR A 70 -2.39 -5.84 -9.29
C THR A 70 -1.33 -6.06 -10.34
N GLN A 71 -1.40 -5.36 -11.47
CA GLN A 71 -0.60 -5.75 -12.63
C GLN A 71 0.89 -5.43 -12.46
N ILE A 72 1.24 -4.25 -11.94
CA ILE A 72 2.64 -3.91 -11.63
C ILE A 72 3.21 -4.85 -10.56
N PRO A 73 2.58 -5.02 -9.36
CA PRO A 73 3.04 -6.00 -8.37
C PRO A 73 3.20 -7.42 -8.92
N HIS A 74 2.21 -7.92 -9.66
CA HIS A 74 2.27 -9.25 -10.27
C HIS A 74 3.42 -9.36 -11.25
N ARG A 75 3.68 -8.33 -12.05
CA ARG A 75 4.82 -8.36 -12.97
C ARG A 75 6.17 -8.32 -12.27
N ILE A 76 6.33 -7.51 -11.22
CA ILE A 76 7.55 -7.49 -10.40
C ILE A 76 7.85 -8.92 -9.92
N ARG A 77 6.81 -9.66 -9.51
CA ARG A 77 6.94 -11.04 -9.01
C ARG A 77 6.80 -12.12 -10.08
N GLY A 78 6.76 -11.77 -11.36
CA GLY A 78 6.67 -12.73 -12.46
C GLY A 78 5.39 -13.58 -12.45
N LEU A 79 4.31 -13.09 -11.83
CA LEU A 79 3.05 -13.83 -11.68
C LEU A 79 2.20 -13.80 -12.96
N PRO A 80 1.48 -14.90 -13.27
CA PRO A 80 0.57 -14.96 -14.41
C PRO A 80 -0.79 -14.30 -14.12
N PRO A 81 -1.57 -13.89 -15.14
CA PRO A 81 -2.86 -13.17 -14.99
C PRO A 81 -3.99 -13.87 -14.21
N HIS A 82 -3.81 -15.12 -13.78
CA HIS A 82 -4.76 -15.89 -12.97
C HIS A 82 -4.02 -16.75 -11.94
N VAL A 83 -3.01 -16.17 -11.29
CA VAL A 83 -2.26 -16.82 -10.22
C VAL A 83 -3.21 -17.38 -9.15
N ARG A 84 -2.92 -18.58 -8.63
CA ARG A 84 -3.70 -19.15 -7.53
C ARG A 84 -3.39 -18.37 -6.25
N PRO A 85 -4.37 -18.16 -5.36
CA PRO A 85 -4.13 -17.46 -4.09
C PRO A 85 -3.01 -18.08 -3.23
N SER A 86 -2.77 -19.38 -3.33
CA SER A 86 -1.66 -20.04 -2.64
C SER A 86 -0.29 -19.60 -3.18
N ASP A 87 -0.18 -19.51 -4.50
CA ASP A 87 1.08 -19.19 -5.18
C ASP A 87 1.40 -17.70 -5.03
N GLU A 88 0.37 -16.85 -5.09
CA GLU A 88 0.48 -15.42 -4.81
C GLU A 88 0.97 -15.16 -3.37
N LYS A 89 0.45 -15.89 -2.37
CA LYS A 89 0.90 -15.78 -0.98
C LYS A 89 2.37 -16.15 -0.81
N VAL A 90 2.84 -17.19 -1.50
CA VAL A 90 4.25 -17.60 -1.46
C VAL A 90 5.14 -16.50 -2.07
N ALA A 91 4.74 -15.95 -3.22
CA ALA A 91 5.47 -14.86 -3.86
C ALA A 91 5.46 -13.58 -3.02
N ALA A 92 4.34 -13.25 -2.37
CA ALA A 92 4.20 -12.10 -1.48
C ALA A 92 5.08 -12.24 -0.22
N ALA A 93 5.16 -13.43 0.37
CA ALA A 93 6.03 -13.69 1.52
C ALA A 93 7.51 -13.50 1.16
N ALA A 94 7.96 -14.08 0.05
CA ALA A 94 9.34 -13.90 -0.41
C ALA A 94 9.66 -12.43 -0.72
N TRP A 95 8.72 -11.71 -1.34
CA TRP A 95 8.90 -10.28 -1.63
C TRP A 95 8.93 -9.43 -0.35
N ALA A 96 8.13 -9.77 0.66
CA ALA A 96 8.15 -9.08 1.94
C ALA A 96 9.52 -9.19 2.64
N ASP A 97 10.16 -10.37 2.60
CA ASP A 97 11.52 -10.56 3.14
C ASP A 97 12.55 -9.70 2.38
N GLU A 98 12.46 -9.65 1.05
CA GLU A 98 13.33 -8.82 0.21
C GLU A 98 13.16 -7.32 0.50
N LEU A 99 11.92 -6.84 0.57
CA LEU A 99 11.60 -5.43 0.85
C LEU A 99 11.99 -5.03 2.27
N TYR A 100 11.82 -5.93 3.25
CA TYR A 100 12.27 -5.70 4.62
C TYR A 100 13.79 -5.45 4.67
N LEU A 101 14.57 -6.32 4.04
CA LEU A 101 16.03 -6.16 3.98
C LEU A 101 16.45 -4.87 3.26
N ARG A 102 15.74 -4.52 2.18
CA ARG A 102 15.99 -3.26 1.45
C ARG A 102 15.75 -2.03 2.32
N GLN A 103 14.66 -2.00 3.09
CA GLN A 103 14.36 -0.90 4.00
C GLN A 103 15.41 -0.83 5.12
N GLU A 104 15.80 -1.96 5.72
CA GLU A 104 16.88 -1.99 6.72
C GLU A 104 18.21 -1.44 6.19
N GLN A 105 18.60 -1.83 4.96
CA GLN A 105 19.80 -1.32 4.31
C GLN A 105 19.74 0.18 4.01
N ALA A 106 18.54 0.72 3.78
CA ALA A 106 18.30 2.15 3.64
C ALA A 106 18.26 2.90 5.00
N GLY A 107 18.46 2.20 6.12
CA GLY A 107 18.37 2.77 7.46
C GLY A 107 16.94 3.03 7.94
N VAL A 108 15.94 2.43 7.26
CA VAL A 108 14.52 2.55 7.55
C VAL A 108 14.04 1.24 8.19
N ASN A 109 13.75 1.25 9.49
CA ASN A 109 13.27 0.07 10.20
C ASN A 109 12.15 0.42 11.18
N ALA A 110 11.45 -0.59 11.71
CA ALA A 110 10.26 -0.38 12.52
C ALA A 110 10.50 0.37 13.85
N THR A 111 11.76 0.54 14.26
CA THR A 111 12.16 1.30 15.45
C THR A 111 12.71 2.70 15.11
N ALA A 112 12.92 3.00 13.83
CA ALA A 112 13.49 4.26 13.34
C ALA A 112 12.43 5.36 13.20
N GLY A 113 12.05 5.99 14.32
CA GLY A 113 11.42 7.33 14.35
C GLY A 113 10.21 7.56 13.44
N HIS A 114 9.52 6.49 13.04
CA HIS A 114 8.34 6.59 12.18
C HIS A 114 7.25 7.35 12.91
N CYS A 115 6.51 8.17 12.17
CA CYS A 115 5.34 8.84 12.72
C CYS A 115 4.36 7.77 13.24
N VAL A 116 4.13 7.74 14.54
CA VAL A 116 3.10 6.92 15.16
C VAL A 116 2.20 7.82 15.99
N ASP A 117 0.94 7.92 15.57
CA ASP A 117 -0.09 8.71 16.23
C ASP A 117 -1.38 7.89 16.27
N LEU A 118 -1.54 7.15 17.37
CA LEU A 118 -2.69 6.25 17.54
C LEU A 118 -4.00 7.00 17.78
N ASP A 119 -3.96 8.32 17.98
CA ASP A 119 -5.05 9.11 18.56
C ASP A 119 -5.68 10.09 17.56
N THR A 120 -4.89 10.84 16.79
CA THR A 120 -5.41 11.96 15.98
C THR A 120 -5.45 11.70 14.48
N GLY A 121 -4.70 10.71 14.00
CA GLY A 121 -4.60 10.37 12.58
C GLY A 121 -3.64 11.28 11.78
N ALA A 122 -2.85 12.11 12.44
CA ALA A 122 -1.89 13.02 11.79
C ALA A 122 -0.87 12.26 10.94
N CYS A 123 -0.38 11.11 11.42
CA CYS A 123 0.53 10.26 10.67
C CYS A 123 -0.11 9.67 9.41
N ALA A 124 -1.38 9.23 9.51
CA ALA A 124 -2.11 8.74 8.35
C ALA A 124 -2.29 9.82 7.29
N LEU A 125 -2.60 11.06 7.68
CA LEU A 125 -2.68 12.19 6.76
C LEU A 125 -1.32 12.50 6.10
N GLY A 126 -0.22 12.41 6.87
CA GLY A 126 1.14 12.54 6.35
C GLY A 126 1.44 11.50 5.27
N TRP A 127 1.17 10.22 5.55
CA TRP A 127 1.38 9.13 4.59
C TRP A 127 0.50 9.26 3.36
N ALA A 128 -0.78 9.66 3.51
CA ALA A 128 -1.65 9.92 2.38
C ALA A 128 -1.10 11.06 1.49
N SER A 129 -0.52 12.10 2.10
CA SER A 129 0.10 13.22 1.36
C SER A 129 1.34 12.78 0.59
N GLU A 130 2.19 11.93 1.19
CA GLU A 130 3.33 11.32 0.51
C GLU A 130 2.89 10.45 -0.67
N SER A 131 1.90 9.58 -0.48
CA SER A 131 1.37 8.73 -1.56
C SER A 131 0.70 9.54 -2.66
N ASN A 132 -0.03 10.60 -2.30
CA ASN A 132 -0.61 11.52 -3.28
C ASN A 132 0.46 12.21 -4.15
N ALA A 133 1.64 12.53 -3.60
CA ALA A 133 2.72 13.14 -4.37
C ALA A 133 3.21 12.26 -5.54
N PHE A 134 3.13 10.93 -5.40
CA PHE A 134 3.43 9.99 -6.48
C PHE A 134 2.41 10.04 -7.63
N VAL A 135 1.19 10.53 -7.39
CA VAL A 135 0.18 10.68 -8.44
C VAL A 135 0.67 11.61 -9.54
N CYS A 136 1.18 12.78 -9.17
CA CYS A 136 1.69 13.77 -10.13
C CYS A 136 3.07 13.39 -10.69
N SER A 137 3.97 12.95 -9.82
CA SER A 137 5.37 12.70 -10.20
C SER A 137 5.57 11.42 -11.03
N HIS A 138 4.66 10.45 -10.91
CA HIS A 138 4.81 9.13 -11.52
C HIS A 138 3.53 8.66 -12.21
N VAL A 139 2.44 8.48 -11.46
CA VAL A 139 1.21 7.81 -11.95
C VAL A 139 0.64 8.47 -13.21
N LEU A 140 0.47 9.80 -13.18
CA LEU A 140 -0.15 10.57 -14.26
C LEU A 140 0.86 11.39 -15.08
N LYS A 141 2.17 11.25 -14.78
CA LYS A 141 3.26 11.97 -15.44
C LYS A 141 3.19 11.92 -16.99
N PRO A 142 2.87 10.78 -17.65
CA PRO A 142 2.77 10.72 -19.12
C PRO A 142 1.54 11.41 -19.71
N GLY A 143 0.54 11.75 -18.89
CA GLY A 143 -0.74 12.32 -19.33
C GLY A 143 -1.77 11.28 -19.80
N LEU A 144 -3.05 11.64 -19.72
CA LEU A 144 -4.18 10.71 -19.95
C LEU A 144 -4.23 10.15 -21.38
N ALA A 145 -3.88 10.96 -22.38
CA ALA A 145 -3.89 10.53 -23.78
C ALA A 145 -2.85 9.42 -24.00
N TRP A 146 -1.66 9.58 -23.43
CA TRP A 146 -0.60 8.57 -23.51
C TRP A 146 -1.02 7.29 -22.76
N LEU A 147 -1.54 7.42 -21.55
CA LEU A 147 -1.98 6.28 -20.73
C LEU A 147 -3.06 5.42 -21.40
N LYS A 148 -3.97 6.04 -22.16
CA LYS A 148 -5.05 5.34 -22.88
C LYS A 148 -4.65 4.81 -24.26
N GLY A 149 -3.50 5.22 -24.77
CA GLY A 149 -3.04 4.93 -26.13
C GLY A 149 -1.79 4.08 -26.21
N ASN A 150 -1.26 3.56 -25.09
CA ASN A 150 -0.01 2.77 -25.03
C ASN A 150 -0.18 1.54 -24.14
N ASP A 151 0.69 0.54 -24.36
CA ASP A 151 0.81 -0.61 -23.46
C ASP A 151 1.58 -0.21 -22.20
N LEU A 152 0.88 -0.19 -21.05
CA LEU A 152 1.46 0.19 -19.77
C LEU A 152 2.42 -0.87 -19.21
N SER A 153 2.49 -2.05 -19.83
CA SER A 153 3.49 -3.07 -19.53
C SER A 153 4.82 -2.86 -20.27
N GLU A 154 5.10 -1.68 -20.77
CA GLU A 154 6.42 -1.37 -21.34
C GLU A 154 7.09 -0.26 -20.53
N GLY A 155 7.47 0.85 -21.15
CA GLY A 155 8.17 1.95 -20.49
C GLY A 155 7.46 2.49 -19.24
N TYR A 156 6.12 2.45 -19.20
CA TYR A 156 5.38 2.82 -17.99
C TYR A 156 5.73 1.94 -16.79
N PHE A 157 5.79 0.62 -16.97
CA PHE A 157 6.22 -0.27 -15.89
C PHE A 157 7.66 0.02 -15.47
N GLU A 158 8.57 0.17 -16.44
CA GLU A 158 10.00 0.44 -16.18
C GLU A 158 10.20 1.73 -15.37
N GLU A 159 9.35 2.75 -15.59
CA GLU A 159 9.39 4.01 -14.83
C GLU A 159 8.74 3.95 -13.43
N ASN A 160 7.93 2.93 -13.13
CA ASN A 160 7.07 2.93 -11.94
C ASN A 160 7.30 1.76 -10.97
N TRP A 161 7.95 0.68 -11.39
CA TRP A 161 8.09 -0.52 -10.54
C TRP A 161 8.86 -0.25 -9.24
N GLU A 162 9.91 0.58 -9.27
CA GLU A 162 10.67 0.96 -8.08
C GLU A 162 9.83 1.75 -7.08
N VAL A 163 8.93 2.62 -7.56
CA VAL A 163 7.99 3.35 -6.69
C VAL A 163 7.05 2.37 -5.99
N VAL A 164 6.55 1.37 -6.72
CA VAL A 164 5.68 0.33 -6.14
C VAL A 164 6.41 -0.46 -5.05
N GLU A 165 7.65 -0.86 -5.28
CA GLU A 165 8.47 -1.51 -4.24
C GLU A 165 8.69 -0.63 -3.02
N GLU A 166 9.02 0.65 -3.25
CA GLU A 166 9.29 1.59 -2.17
C GLU A 166 8.06 1.83 -1.30
N VAL A 167 6.88 2.06 -1.90
CA VAL A 167 5.67 2.32 -1.11
C VAL A 167 5.18 1.08 -0.37
N ILE A 168 5.33 -0.12 -0.94
CA ILE A 168 5.01 -1.39 -0.25
C ILE A 168 5.98 -1.64 0.91
N GLY A 169 7.28 -1.43 0.69
CA GLY A 169 8.29 -1.55 1.74
C GLY A 169 8.03 -0.61 2.91
N ARG A 170 7.78 0.68 2.64
CA ARG A 170 7.42 1.67 3.66
C ARG A 170 6.13 1.29 4.39
N ALA A 171 5.10 0.81 3.68
CA ALA A 171 3.85 0.38 4.29
C ALA A 171 4.07 -0.74 5.32
N GLY A 172 4.91 -1.73 4.98
CA GLY A 172 5.25 -2.83 5.88
C GLY A 172 5.96 -2.36 7.15
N VAL A 173 6.99 -1.51 7.01
CA VAL A 173 7.74 -0.98 8.16
C VAL A 173 6.86 -0.11 9.06
N ARG A 174 6.03 0.77 8.48
CA ARG A 174 5.08 1.62 9.21
C ARG A 174 4.02 0.80 9.93
N LEU A 175 3.51 -0.26 9.30
CA LEU A 175 2.58 -1.20 9.94
C LEU A 175 3.24 -1.88 11.15
N GLY A 176 4.48 -2.34 11.02
CA GLY A 176 5.25 -2.90 12.14
C GLY A 176 5.37 -1.94 13.32
N ALA A 177 5.79 -0.69 13.05
CA ALA A 177 5.88 0.36 14.07
C ALA A 177 4.51 0.65 14.73
N TRP A 178 3.44 0.70 13.94
CA TRP A 178 2.09 0.96 14.44
C TRP A 178 1.57 -0.17 15.34
N LEU A 179 1.80 -1.43 14.95
CA LEU A 179 1.40 -2.60 15.75
C LEU A 179 2.22 -2.70 17.05
N ASN A 180 3.52 -2.38 17.02
CA ASN A 180 4.34 -2.31 18.22
C ASN A 180 3.79 -1.28 19.21
N ALA A 181 3.47 -0.06 18.76
CA ALA A 181 2.91 0.97 19.63
C ALA A 181 1.54 0.60 20.21
N ILE A 182 0.69 -0.10 19.43
CA ILE A 182 -0.57 -0.65 19.94
C ILE A 182 -0.30 -1.68 21.04
N ALA A 183 0.65 -2.59 20.83
CA ALA A 183 1.00 -3.62 21.79
C ALA A 183 1.58 -3.03 23.08
N GLU A 184 2.47 -2.05 22.96
CA GLU A 184 3.05 -1.30 24.08
C GLU A 184 1.97 -0.61 24.93
N ARG A 185 1.05 0.12 24.28
CA ARG A 185 -0.05 0.80 24.98
C ARG A 185 -0.96 -0.17 25.73
N LEU A 186 -1.31 -1.29 25.09
CA LEU A 186 -2.10 -2.35 25.72
C LEU A 186 -1.36 -3.04 26.88
N ALA A 187 -0.03 -3.12 26.83
CA ALA A 187 0.77 -3.68 27.91
C ALA A 187 0.86 -2.70 29.10
N SER A 188 1.04 -1.40 28.85
CA SER A 188 1.10 -0.39 29.90
C SER A 188 -0.22 -0.25 30.68
N GLU A 189 -1.36 -0.36 29.99
CA GLU A 189 -2.69 -0.30 30.64
C GLU A 189 -3.00 -1.52 31.51
N LYS A 190 -2.30 -2.64 31.29
CA LYS A 190 -2.44 -3.88 32.07
C LYS A 190 -1.44 -4.02 33.21
N ALA A 191 -0.36 -3.23 33.22
CA ALA A 191 0.63 -3.25 34.29
C ALA A 191 0.00 -2.68 35.57
N PRO A 192 0.27 -3.26 36.76
CA PRO A 192 -0.17 -2.65 38.01
C PRO A 192 0.43 -1.24 38.13
N VAL A 193 -0.42 -0.24 38.31
CA VAL A 193 -0.01 1.11 38.69
C VAL A 193 0.48 1.00 40.13
N PHE A 194 1.79 0.93 40.33
CA PHE A 194 2.36 1.20 41.64
C PHE A 194 2.33 2.72 41.82
N GLU A 195 1.34 3.22 42.56
CA GLU A 195 1.42 4.56 43.12
C GLU A 195 2.65 4.58 44.05
N ASP A 196 3.61 5.45 43.76
CA ASP A 196 4.71 5.75 44.67
C ASP A 196 4.10 6.23 46.01
N LEU A 197 4.33 5.44 47.07
CA LEU A 197 3.93 5.71 48.45
C LEU A 197 4.79 6.81 49.08
#